data_AF-A0A3B0A1P4-F1
#
_entry.id   AF-A0A3B0A1P4-F1
#
_cell.length_a   1.000
_cell.length_b   1.000
_cell.length_c   1.000
_cell.angle_alpha   90.00
_cell.angle_beta   90.00
_cell.angle_gamma   90.00
#
_symmetry.space_group_name_H-M   'P 1'
#
loop_
_entity.id
_entity.type
_entity.pdbx_description
1 polymer ?
#
loop_
_entity_poly.entity_id
_entity_poly.type
_entity_poly.pdbx_seq_one_letter_code
_entity_poly.pdbx_strand_id
1 'polypeptide(L)'
;YIDRQGSGRAYAARATRAAVALMTIRGEINAAVGHDFSPTSPYPLLVLNLDEFNGLCDDSEEGQEIARNAVFIAERGRKYGVGVLFAGQTLDLTRIGGDRSLREQTRSGTGIMLRTVSGISDRQATEGMLPEGVSLATIPTVIGGGLTLADRMNGLTKAPARGASTSGMGHVLTGGAAPRMMRALYVHLPKDGTGHGLGEIFPEGGGVNTLTDREITALGPLYEDWDDTAADHDLGDEWAPGTPAPAEEAALPPLFSPAAATVADQILAAVTRPMTTKEIRAAVDAKYGTIRNCLSKLVNDGRLLQVDHGAYAPVGWTE
;
A
#
# COMPACT_ATOMS: atom_id res chain seq x y z
N TYR A 1 -17.46 15.43 -2.55
CA TYR A 1 -17.68 15.84 -1.16
C TYR A 1 -16.59 15.24 -0.32
N ILE A 2 -16.08 15.99 0.65
CA ILE A 2 -15.10 15.53 1.62
C ILE A 2 -15.84 15.48 2.95
N ASP A 3 -15.95 14.28 3.48
CA ASP A 3 -16.68 14.01 4.72
C ASP A 3 -15.95 14.62 5.93
N ARG A 4 -14.62 14.42 5.99
CA ARG A 4 -13.71 15.02 6.96
C ARG A 4 -12.34 15.33 6.34
N GLN A 5 -11.74 16.45 6.73
CA GLN A 5 -10.40 16.86 6.34
C GLN A 5 -9.68 17.49 7.54
N GLY A 6 -8.42 17.12 7.73
CA GLY A 6 -7.57 17.70 8.75
C GLY A 6 -6.11 17.40 8.48
N SER A 7 -5.25 17.78 9.42
CA SER A 7 -3.81 17.61 9.29
C SER A 7 -3.19 17.17 10.60
N GLY A 8 -1.99 16.57 10.49
CA GLY A 8 -1.25 16.07 11.64
C GLY A 8 -1.58 14.62 12.01
N ARG A 9 -0.73 14.07 12.87
CA ARG A 9 -0.73 12.65 13.21
C ARG A 9 -1.94 12.24 14.05
N ALA A 10 -2.31 13.03 15.06
CA ALA A 10 -3.47 12.77 15.90
C ALA A 10 -4.75 12.66 15.05
N TYR A 11 -4.94 13.60 14.12
CA TYR A 11 -6.06 13.56 13.17
C TYR A 11 -6.04 12.30 12.31
N ALA A 12 -4.88 11.92 11.78
CA ALA A 12 -4.72 10.70 10.98
C ALA A 12 -5.02 9.43 11.80
N ALA A 13 -4.54 9.35 13.04
CA ALA A 13 -4.83 8.23 13.94
C ALA A 13 -6.34 8.11 14.16
N ARG A 14 -7.01 9.20 14.54
CA ARG A 14 -8.47 9.24 14.72
C ARG A 14 -9.24 8.87 13.45
N ALA A 15 -8.82 9.40 12.30
CA ALA A 15 -9.42 9.06 11.00
C ALA A 15 -9.30 7.57 10.68
N THR A 16 -8.15 6.96 10.97
CA THR A 16 -7.96 5.51 10.76
C THR A 16 -8.78 4.68 11.75
N ARG A 17 -8.91 5.09 13.02
CA ARG A 17 -9.82 4.43 13.99
C ARG A 17 -11.27 4.48 13.51
N ALA A 18 -11.74 5.66 13.12
CA ALA A 18 -13.09 5.85 12.62
C ALA A 18 -13.37 4.99 11.39
N ALA A 19 -12.40 4.86 10.47
CA ALA A 19 -12.52 3.99 9.30
C ALA A 19 -12.61 2.50 9.68
N VAL A 20 -11.83 2.04 10.66
CA VAL A 20 -11.92 0.65 11.15
C VAL A 20 -13.24 0.41 11.90
N ALA A 21 -13.68 1.34 12.74
CA ALA A 21 -14.99 1.29 13.41
C ALA A 21 -16.14 1.22 12.41
N LEU A 22 -16.06 2.02 11.34
CA LEU A 22 -17.03 2.01 10.27
C LEU A 22 -17.13 0.64 9.58
N MET A 23 -16.02 -0.07 9.41
CA MET A 23 -16.05 -1.43 8.85
C MET A 23 -16.84 -2.40 9.74
N THR A 24 -16.72 -2.28 11.07
CA THR A 24 -17.52 -3.06 12.02
C THR A 24 -19.02 -2.74 11.89
N ILE A 25 -19.37 -1.45 11.89
CA ILE A 25 -20.76 -0.97 11.75
C ILE A 25 -21.36 -1.46 10.42
N ARG A 26 -20.60 -1.35 9.33
CA ARG A 26 -21.02 -1.85 8.01
C ARG A 26 -21.09 -3.36 7.95
N GLY A 27 -20.33 -4.09 8.76
CA GLY A 27 -20.48 -5.54 8.92
C GLY A 27 -21.87 -5.92 9.45
N GLU A 28 -22.39 -5.17 10.42
CA GLU A 28 -23.76 -5.38 10.92
C GLU A 28 -24.81 -5.03 9.87
N ILE A 29 -24.58 -3.95 9.10
CA ILE A 29 -25.46 -3.57 7.99
C ILE A 29 -25.48 -4.68 6.94
N ASN A 30 -24.31 -5.19 6.54
CA ASN A 30 -24.14 -6.25 5.56
C ASN A 30 -24.80 -7.57 6.00
N ALA A 31 -24.67 -7.92 7.28
CA ALA A 31 -25.36 -9.07 7.85
C ALA A 31 -26.89 -8.92 7.75
N ALA A 32 -27.43 -7.72 7.99
CA ALA A 32 -28.86 -7.45 7.88
C ALA A 32 -29.37 -7.47 6.43
N VAL A 33 -28.57 -7.02 5.46
CA VAL A 33 -28.96 -7.07 4.03
C VAL A 33 -28.59 -8.38 3.34
N GLY A 34 -27.77 -9.22 3.96
CA GLY A 34 -27.40 -10.54 3.47
C GLY A 34 -26.34 -10.55 2.37
N HIS A 35 -25.58 -9.46 2.20
CA HIS A 35 -24.49 -9.41 1.21
C HIS A 35 -23.38 -8.44 1.61
N ASP A 36 -22.19 -8.68 1.08
CA ASP A 36 -21.03 -7.80 1.21
C ASP A 36 -21.19 -6.53 0.37
N PHE A 37 -20.31 -5.54 0.56
CA PHE A 37 -20.38 -4.28 -0.16
C PHE A 37 -20.50 -4.47 -1.68
N SER A 38 -21.48 -3.78 -2.27
CA SER A 38 -21.76 -3.79 -3.70
C SER A 38 -22.39 -2.45 -4.13
N PRO A 39 -22.58 -2.19 -5.44
CA PRO A 39 -23.26 -0.99 -5.91
C PRO A 39 -24.69 -0.81 -5.39
N THR A 40 -25.32 -1.85 -4.86
CA THR A 40 -26.67 -1.80 -4.27
C THR A 40 -26.64 -1.70 -2.75
N SER A 41 -25.47 -1.60 -2.12
CA SER A 41 -25.36 -1.42 -0.67
C SER A 41 -26.04 -0.12 -0.22
N PRO A 42 -26.65 -0.10 0.98
CA PRO A 42 -27.38 1.06 1.49
C PRO A 42 -26.46 2.21 1.96
N TYR A 43 -25.17 2.12 1.70
CA TYR A 43 -24.14 3.08 2.07
C TYR A 43 -23.11 3.17 0.93
N PRO A 44 -22.41 4.31 0.76
CA PRO A 44 -21.48 4.49 -0.34
C PRO A 44 -20.07 3.95 -0.07
N LEU A 45 -19.29 3.78 -1.14
CA LEU A 45 -17.83 3.63 -1.06
C LEU A 45 -17.22 4.88 -0.43
N LEU A 46 -16.34 4.68 0.55
CA LEU A 46 -15.50 5.73 1.11
C LEU A 46 -14.02 5.42 0.87
N VAL A 47 -13.23 6.46 0.66
CA VAL A 47 -11.79 6.36 0.48
C VAL A 47 -11.11 7.28 1.48
N LEU A 48 -10.34 6.69 2.38
CA LEU A 48 -9.47 7.42 3.30
C LEU A 48 -8.18 7.79 2.55
N ASN A 49 -7.96 9.09 2.35
CA ASN A 49 -6.73 9.58 1.73
C ASN A 49 -5.72 9.99 2.81
N LEU A 50 -4.57 9.32 2.82
CA LEU A 50 -3.46 9.60 3.73
C LEU A 50 -2.31 10.19 2.94
N ASP A 51 -2.17 11.52 3.02
CA ASP A 51 -1.08 12.26 2.39
C ASP A 51 0.21 12.21 3.23
N GLU A 52 1.35 12.23 2.53
CA GLU A 52 2.68 12.00 3.10
C GLU A 52 2.72 10.83 4.10
N PHE A 53 2.16 9.68 3.70
CA PHE A 53 1.90 8.54 4.58
C PHE A 53 3.13 8.06 5.38
N ASN A 54 4.32 8.07 4.78
CA ASN A 54 5.55 7.69 5.48
C ASN A 54 5.87 8.61 6.67
N GLY A 55 5.48 9.89 6.62
CA GLY A 55 5.64 10.83 7.72
C GLY A 55 4.63 10.61 8.85
N LEU A 56 3.50 9.97 8.54
CA LEU A 56 2.50 9.58 9.53
C LEU A 56 2.93 8.32 10.31
N CYS A 57 3.66 7.40 9.67
CA CYS A 57 4.03 6.09 10.23
C CYS A 57 5.48 6.06 10.77
N ASP A 58 5.73 6.68 11.93
CA ASP A 58 6.98 6.53 12.67
C ASP A 58 6.86 5.55 13.85
N ASP A 59 7.92 5.42 14.63
CA ASP A 59 7.96 4.50 15.78
C ASP A 59 7.13 4.99 16.99
N SER A 60 6.46 6.15 16.90
CA SER A 60 5.53 6.60 17.94
C SER A 60 4.33 5.68 18.06
N GLU A 61 3.62 5.73 19.19
CA GLU A 61 2.43 4.92 19.40
C GLU A 61 1.36 5.21 18.34
N GLU A 62 1.10 6.49 18.07
CA GLU A 62 0.15 6.90 17.03
C GLU A 62 0.63 6.52 15.63
N GLY A 63 1.94 6.62 15.36
CA GLY A 63 2.51 6.25 14.06
C GLY A 63 2.34 4.75 13.77
N GLN A 64 2.61 3.91 14.77
CA GLN A 64 2.39 2.47 14.67
C GLN A 64 0.90 2.13 14.59
N GLU A 65 0.04 2.87 15.29
CA GLU A 65 -1.41 2.72 15.22
C GLU A 65 -1.96 2.98 13.81
N ILE A 66 -1.55 4.12 13.21
CA ILE A 66 -1.92 4.49 11.84
C ILE A 66 -1.49 3.39 10.86
N ALA A 67 -0.26 2.89 10.99
CA ALA A 67 0.23 1.81 10.14
C ALA A 67 -0.61 0.53 10.28
N ARG A 68 -0.92 0.09 11.51
CA ARG A 68 -1.76 -1.10 11.76
C ARG A 68 -3.16 -0.94 11.20
N ASN A 69 -3.81 0.19 11.46
CA ASN A 69 -5.16 0.46 10.97
C ASN A 69 -5.21 0.54 9.44
N ALA A 70 -4.21 1.17 8.82
CA ALA A 70 -4.08 1.22 7.37
C ALA A 70 -3.94 -0.17 6.73
N VAL A 71 -3.15 -1.07 7.34
CA VAL A 71 -3.04 -2.49 6.93
C VAL A 71 -4.39 -3.18 7.02
N PHE A 72 -5.08 -3.02 8.15
CA PHE A 72 -6.38 -3.64 8.37
C PHE A 72 -7.42 -3.20 7.34
N ILE A 73 -7.47 -1.90 7.04
CA ILE A 73 -8.37 -1.33 6.02
C ILE A 73 -8.01 -1.85 4.63
N ALA A 74 -6.73 -1.88 4.26
CA ALA A 74 -6.30 -2.37 2.95
C ALA A 74 -6.68 -3.85 2.71
N GLU A 75 -6.57 -4.70 3.73
CA GLU A 75 -6.88 -6.13 3.62
C GLU A 75 -8.38 -6.43 3.58
N ARG A 76 -9.18 -5.73 4.38
CA ARG A 76 -10.59 -6.10 4.64
C ARG A 76 -11.60 -5.09 4.09
N GLY A 77 -11.17 -3.87 3.81
CA GLY A 77 -12.04 -2.76 3.47
C GLY A 77 -12.91 -2.98 2.23
N ARG A 78 -12.46 -3.82 1.28
CA ARG A 78 -13.25 -4.22 0.10
C ARG A 78 -14.63 -4.77 0.46
N LYS A 79 -14.74 -5.57 1.52
CA LYS A 79 -16.00 -6.18 1.99
C LYS A 79 -16.98 -5.15 2.53
N TYR A 80 -16.47 -4.02 3.00
CA TYR A 80 -17.22 -2.99 3.71
C TYR A 80 -17.29 -1.67 2.92
N GLY A 81 -16.78 -1.62 1.69
CA GLY A 81 -16.78 -0.38 0.90
C GLY A 81 -15.93 0.73 1.51
N VAL A 82 -14.82 0.37 2.14
CA VAL A 82 -13.83 1.32 2.69
C VAL A 82 -12.50 1.05 1.98
N GLY A 83 -11.97 2.06 1.29
CA GLY A 83 -10.66 2.02 0.66
C GLY A 83 -9.68 2.94 1.38
N VAL A 84 -8.39 2.70 1.17
CA VAL A 84 -7.31 3.59 1.61
C VAL A 84 -6.46 3.97 0.40
N LEU A 85 -6.13 5.25 0.30
CA LEU A 85 -5.22 5.81 -0.70
C LEU A 85 -4.00 6.36 0.05
N PHE A 86 -2.82 5.82 -0.28
CA PHE A 86 -1.55 6.32 0.22
C PHE A 86 -0.94 7.28 -0.79
N ALA A 87 -0.69 8.52 -0.36
CA ALA A 87 0.02 9.52 -1.16
C ALA A 87 1.34 9.89 -0.48
N GLY A 88 2.32 10.25 -1.30
CA GLY A 88 3.64 10.66 -0.86
C GLY A 88 4.60 10.85 -2.04
N GLN A 89 5.66 11.62 -1.83
CA GLN A 89 6.71 11.82 -2.84
C GLN A 89 7.51 10.55 -3.10
N THR A 90 7.72 9.78 -2.03
CA THR A 90 8.26 8.43 -2.04
C THR A 90 7.37 7.59 -1.13
N LEU A 91 6.99 6.39 -1.56
CA LEU A 91 6.26 5.44 -0.72
C LEU A 91 7.23 4.34 -0.35
N ASP A 92 7.65 4.32 0.91
CA ASP A 92 8.52 3.27 1.43
C ASP A 92 7.63 2.23 2.11
N LEU A 93 7.23 1.22 1.34
CA LEU A 93 6.34 0.18 1.81
C LEU A 93 7.00 -0.73 2.87
N THR A 94 8.30 -0.56 3.16
CA THR A 94 9.00 -1.29 4.22
C THR A 94 8.73 -0.71 5.61
N ARG A 95 8.48 0.60 5.71
CA ARG A 95 8.10 1.28 6.97
C ARG A 95 6.69 0.95 7.44
N ILE A 96 5.88 0.35 6.57
CA ILE A 96 4.53 -0.08 6.89
C ILE A 96 4.60 -1.43 7.61
N GLY A 97 4.96 -1.38 8.90
CA GLY A 97 4.82 -2.48 9.85
C GLY A 97 5.51 -3.80 9.49
N GLY A 98 6.58 -3.78 8.67
CA GLY A 98 7.30 -4.99 8.24
C GLY A 98 6.48 -6.00 7.44
N ASP A 99 5.18 -5.74 7.22
CA ASP A 99 4.24 -6.80 6.93
C ASP A 99 4.20 -7.09 5.43
N ARG A 100 4.50 -8.35 5.10
CA ARG A 100 4.49 -8.86 3.73
C ARG A 100 3.11 -8.70 3.10
N SER A 101 2.07 -8.77 3.92
CA SER A 101 0.68 -8.70 3.49
C SER A 101 0.32 -7.36 2.84
N LEU A 102 0.63 -6.22 3.46
CA LEU A 102 0.30 -4.92 2.84
C LEU A 102 1.13 -4.69 1.57
N ARG A 103 2.39 -5.11 1.51
CA ARG A 103 3.15 -5.08 0.25
C ARG A 103 2.46 -5.92 -0.83
N GLU A 104 2.00 -7.12 -0.50
CA GLU A 104 1.25 -7.97 -1.44
C GLU A 104 -0.09 -7.35 -1.86
N GLN A 105 -0.83 -6.73 -0.93
CA GLN A 105 -2.08 -6.04 -1.23
C GLN A 105 -1.87 -4.79 -2.08
N THR A 106 -0.90 -3.94 -1.75
CA THR A 106 -0.52 -2.77 -2.56
C THR A 106 -0.04 -3.18 -3.95
N ARG A 107 0.72 -4.28 -4.07
CA ARG A 107 1.10 -4.86 -5.37
C ARG A 107 -0.08 -5.37 -6.19
N SER A 108 -1.11 -5.92 -5.53
CA SER A 108 -2.36 -6.32 -6.18
C SER A 108 -3.25 -5.12 -6.53
N GLY A 109 -3.03 -3.98 -5.87
CA GLY A 109 -3.78 -2.74 -6.04
C GLY A 109 -3.44 -1.97 -7.31
N THR A 110 -4.02 -0.76 -7.39
CA THR A 110 -3.74 0.20 -8.46
C THR A 110 -2.83 1.29 -7.94
N GLY A 111 -1.67 1.47 -8.56
CA GLY A 111 -0.72 2.53 -8.27
C GLY A 111 -0.82 3.63 -9.34
N ILE A 112 -0.71 4.89 -8.91
CA ILE A 112 -0.58 6.02 -9.82
C ILE A 112 0.77 6.65 -9.57
N MET A 113 1.62 6.66 -10.59
CA MET A 113 2.92 7.29 -10.55
C MET A 113 2.96 8.48 -11.50
N LEU A 114 2.90 9.69 -10.95
CA LEU A 114 3.05 10.91 -11.74
C LEU A 114 4.49 11.07 -12.23
N ARG A 115 4.70 11.93 -13.25
CA ARG A 115 6.02 12.21 -13.83
C ARG A 115 7.06 12.52 -12.74
N THR A 116 8.05 11.64 -12.61
CA THR A 116 9.25 11.85 -11.81
C THR A 116 10.38 12.43 -12.67
N VAL A 117 11.31 13.12 -12.01
CA VAL A 117 12.44 13.82 -12.67
C VAL A 117 13.74 13.00 -12.68
N SER A 118 13.77 11.80 -12.08
CA SER A 118 14.98 10.97 -12.00
C SER A 118 14.68 9.47 -12.08
N GLY A 119 15.43 8.74 -12.93
CA GLY A 119 15.27 7.28 -13.11
C GLY A 119 15.65 6.42 -11.89
N ILE A 120 16.22 7.02 -10.83
CA ILE A 120 16.50 6.34 -9.56
C ILE A 120 15.20 6.19 -8.74
N SER A 121 14.24 7.09 -8.92
CA SER A 121 12.93 7.03 -8.25
C SER A 121 12.01 5.94 -8.80
N ASP A 122 12.23 5.45 -10.02
CA ASP A 122 11.32 4.50 -10.66
C ASP A 122 11.30 3.14 -9.98
N ARG A 123 12.44 2.59 -9.52
CA ARG A 123 12.44 1.30 -8.81
C ARG A 123 11.90 1.38 -7.39
N GLN A 124 12.15 2.48 -6.68
CA GLN A 124 11.66 2.69 -5.32
C GLN A 124 10.17 3.03 -5.31
N ALA A 125 9.70 3.87 -6.24
CA ALA A 125 8.29 4.25 -6.33
C ALA A 125 7.39 3.14 -6.90
N THR A 126 7.95 2.13 -7.58
CA THR A 126 7.20 1.04 -8.20
C THR A 126 7.42 -0.31 -7.53
N GLU A 127 8.02 -0.36 -6.34
CA GLU A 127 8.53 -1.56 -5.67
C GLU A 127 7.55 -2.75 -5.71
N GLY A 128 7.74 -3.64 -6.68
CA GLY A 128 6.93 -4.84 -6.92
C GLY A 128 5.58 -4.64 -7.62
N MET A 129 5.23 -3.42 -8.02
CA MET A 129 4.04 -3.14 -8.85
C MET A 129 4.29 -3.37 -10.35
N LEU A 130 5.55 -3.31 -10.78
CA LEU A 130 5.95 -3.66 -12.14
C LEU A 130 6.25 -5.15 -12.27
N PRO A 131 5.90 -5.78 -13.41
CA PRO A 131 6.40 -7.11 -13.74
C PRO A 131 7.94 -7.13 -13.79
N GLU A 132 8.54 -8.28 -13.49
CA GLU A 132 10.00 -8.44 -13.58
C GLU A 132 10.51 -8.06 -14.99
N GLY A 133 11.58 -7.26 -15.03
CA GLY A 133 12.19 -6.81 -16.28
C GLY A 133 11.47 -5.65 -16.99
N VAL A 134 10.33 -5.17 -16.48
CA VAL A 134 9.63 -4.01 -17.02
C VAL A 134 10.12 -2.74 -16.33
N SER A 135 10.49 -1.73 -17.12
CA SER A 135 10.79 -0.37 -16.65
C SER A 135 9.73 0.61 -17.13
N LEU A 136 9.47 1.65 -16.34
CA LEU A 136 8.63 2.75 -16.80
C LEU A 136 9.34 3.58 -17.87
N ALA A 137 8.56 4.04 -18.85
CA ALA A 137 9.06 4.98 -19.84
C ALA A 137 9.20 6.36 -19.20
N THR A 138 10.35 7.02 -19.37
CA THR A 138 10.51 8.39 -18.88
C THR A 138 9.55 9.33 -19.59
N ILE A 139 8.74 10.05 -18.83
CA ILE A 139 7.85 11.09 -19.38
C ILE A 139 8.69 12.38 -19.52
N PRO A 140 8.96 12.85 -20.75
CA PRO A 140 9.77 14.06 -20.96
C PRO A 140 9.07 15.28 -20.37
N THR A 141 9.80 16.35 -20.05
CA THR A 141 9.19 17.58 -19.50
C THR A 141 8.23 18.28 -20.46
N VAL A 142 8.45 18.07 -21.76
CA VAL A 142 7.71 18.68 -22.87
C VAL A 142 7.60 17.66 -24.00
N ILE A 143 6.43 17.56 -24.62
CA ILE A 143 6.21 16.77 -25.85
C ILE A 143 6.13 17.73 -27.04
N GLY A 144 6.80 17.36 -28.14
CA GLY A 144 6.83 18.20 -29.36
C GLY A 144 7.64 19.49 -29.20
N GLY A 145 8.47 19.60 -28.16
CA GLY A 145 9.42 20.69 -27.96
C GLY A 145 10.82 20.27 -28.38
N GLY A 146 11.46 21.05 -29.25
CA GLY A 146 12.80 20.75 -29.76
C GLY A 146 12.79 20.26 -31.21
N LEU A 147 13.98 20.10 -31.78
CA LEU A 147 14.20 19.51 -33.10
C LEU A 147 14.52 18.04 -32.94
N THR A 148 13.76 17.16 -33.59
CA THR A 148 14.12 15.74 -33.71
C THR A 148 15.38 15.55 -34.57
N LEU A 149 15.98 14.37 -34.55
CA LEU A 149 17.10 14.04 -35.45
C LEU A 149 16.66 14.15 -36.92
N ALA A 150 15.45 13.71 -37.26
CA ALA A 150 14.87 13.86 -38.59
C ALA A 150 14.69 15.33 -38.97
N ASP A 151 14.25 16.19 -38.05
CA ASP A 151 14.12 17.63 -38.29
C ASP A 151 15.48 18.27 -38.59
N ARG A 152 16.53 17.88 -37.85
CA ARG A 152 17.90 18.35 -38.08
C ARG A 152 18.45 17.86 -39.41
N MET A 153 18.19 16.60 -39.77
CA MET A 153 18.55 16.02 -41.07
C MET A 153 17.83 16.72 -42.23
N ASN A 154 16.62 17.23 -41.99
CA ASN A 154 15.83 18.02 -42.94
C ASN A 154 16.15 19.53 -42.89
N GLY A 155 17.24 19.92 -42.22
CA GLY A 155 17.73 21.31 -42.24
C GLY A 155 16.97 22.28 -41.34
N LEU A 156 16.07 21.81 -40.47
CA LEU A 156 15.42 22.67 -39.47
C LEU A 156 16.44 23.02 -38.37
N THR A 157 16.68 24.32 -38.19
CA THR A 157 17.66 24.88 -37.24
C THR A 157 17.02 25.59 -36.05
N LYS A 158 15.70 25.82 -36.10
CA LYS A 158 14.92 26.39 -35.00
C LYS A 158 13.83 25.41 -34.59
N ALA A 159 13.82 25.05 -33.31
CA ALA A 159 12.74 24.27 -32.74
C ALA A 159 11.42 25.07 -32.84
N PRO A 160 10.28 24.41 -33.15
CA PRO A 160 8.98 25.04 -32.99
C PRO A 160 8.78 25.51 -31.53
N ALA A 161 7.86 26.47 -31.34
CA ALA A 161 7.56 27.09 -30.04
C ALA A 161 7.45 26.05 -28.92
N ARG A 162 7.80 26.47 -27.70
CA ARG A 162 7.79 25.66 -26.45
C ARG A 162 6.72 24.58 -26.53
N GLY A 163 7.12 23.31 -26.67
CA GLY A 163 6.18 22.21 -26.88
C GLY A 163 5.16 22.09 -25.74
N ALA A 164 4.23 21.15 -25.88
CA ALA A 164 3.19 20.95 -24.89
C ALA A 164 3.78 20.42 -23.58
N SER A 165 3.43 21.06 -22.45
CA SER A 165 3.81 20.56 -21.12
C SER A 165 3.23 19.16 -20.88
N THR A 166 4.02 18.32 -20.20
CA THR A 166 3.59 17.02 -19.71
C THR A 166 3.19 17.04 -18.23
N SER A 167 3.01 18.23 -17.64
CA SER A 167 2.45 18.34 -16.28
C SER A 167 1.15 17.54 -16.15
N GLY A 168 1.00 16.84 -15.03
CA GLY A 168 -0.14 15.95 -14.77
C GLY A 168 -0.07 14.60 -15.49
N MET A 169 0.91 14.36 -16.37
CA MET A 169 1.10 13.02 -16.93
C MET A 169 1.72 12.05 -15.92
N GLY A 170 1.36 10.79 -16.04
CA GLY A 170 1.85 9.71 -15.19
C GLY A 170 1.57 8.33 -15.78
N HIS A 171 1.81 7.31 -14.98
CA HIS A 171 1.51 5.92 -15.27
C HIS A 171 0.50 5.37 -14.27
N VAL A 172 -0.44 4.59 -14.77
CA VAL A 172 -1.27 3.68 -13.98
C VAL A 172 -0.61 2.32 -13.97
N LEU A 173 -0.37 1.82 -12.78
CA LEU A 173 0.19 0.51 -12.48
C LEU A 173 -0.94 -0.35 -11.94
N THR A 174 -1.19 -1.49 -12.54
CA THR A 174 -2.18 -2.45 -12.06
C THR A 174 -1.48 -3.79 -11.98
N GLY A 175 -1.59 -4.47 -10.83
CA GLY A 175 -0.82 -5.69 -10.53
C GLY A 175 -0.71 -6.66 -11.72
N GLY A 176 0.52 -6.88 -12.20
CA GLY A 176 0.84 -7.80 -13.28
C GLY A 176 0.55 -7.32 -14.71
N ALA A 177 -0.07 -6.16 -14.90
CA ALA A 177 -0.35 -5.58 -16.22
C ALA A 177 0.77 -4.63 -16.67
N ALA A 178 0.88 -4.44 -17.99
CA ALA A 178 1.75 -3.41 -18.55
C ALA A 178 1.30 -2.01 -18.09
N PRO A 179 2.24 -1.14 -17.65
CA PRO A 179 1.94 0.24 -17.27
C PRO A 179 1.19 1.00 -18.36
N ARG A 180 0.17 1.76 -17.98
CA ARG A 180 -0.61 2.60 -18.91
C ARG A 180 -0.36 4.07 -18.66
N MET A 181 -0.20 4.86 -19.71
CA MET A 181 -0.09 6.30 -19.58
C MET A 181 -1.41 6.93 -19.15
N MET A 182 -1.35 7.94 -18.28
CA MET A 182 -2.48 8.76 -17.89
C MET A 182 -2.12 10.26 -17.90
N ARG A 183 -3.14 11.10 -17.84
CA ARG A 183 -3.03 12.53 -17.58
C ARG A 183 -4.08 12.95 -16.56
N ALA A 184 -3.63 13.46 -15.42
CA ALA A 184 -4.46 14.17 -14.47
C ALA A 184 -4.81 15.55 -15.05
N LEU A 185 -6.10 15.87 -15.02
CA LEU A 185 -6.61 17.18 -15.41
C LEU A 185 -6.95 17.95 -14.14
N TYR A 186 -6.44 19.18 -14.03
CA TYR A 186 -6.87 20.09 -12.98
C TYR A 186 -8.18 20.74 -13.40
N VAL A 187 -9.24 20.51 -12.62
CA VAL A 187 -10.49 21.24 -12.77
C VAL A 187 -10.29 22.61 -12.12
N HIS A 188 -10.28 23.66 -12.93
CA HIS A 188 -10.19 25.03 -12.41
C HIS A 188 -11.50 25.39 -11.73
N LEU A 189 -11.47 25.43 -10.40
CA LEU A 189 -12.57 25.96 -9.60
C LEU A 189 -12.35 27.47 -9.44
N PRO A 190 -13.32 28.30 -9.87
CA PRO A 190 -13.27 29.74 -9.65
C PRO A 190 -13.13 30.08 -8.17
N LYS A 191 -12.38 31.14 -7.88
CA LYS A 191 -12.16 31.62 -6.50
C LYS A 191 -13.43 32.11 -5.81
N ASP A 192 -14.45 32.47 -6.59
CA ASP A 192 -15.76 32.88 -6.11
C ASP A 192 -16.68 31.70 -5.75
N GLY A 193 -16.19 30.46 -5.89
CA GLY A 193 -16.94 29.24 -5.58
C GLY A 193 -17.97 28.86 -6.64
N THR A 194 -18.08 29.62 -7.74
CA THR A 194 -18.98 29.25 -8.85
C THR A 194 -18.34 28.13 -9.65
N GLY A 195 -18.47 26.88 -9.20
CA GLY A 195 -17.93 25.73 -9.93
C GLY A 195 -18.45 25.71 -11.36
N HIS A 196 -17.67 26.17 -12.34
CA HIS A 196 -18.08 26.23 -13.74
C HIS A 196 -18.50 24.83 -14.22
N GLY A 197 -19.80 24.60 -14.29
CA GLY A 197 -20.36 23.33 -14.74
C GLY A 197 -20.08 22.12 -13.83
N LEU A 198 -19.55 22.30 -12.62
CA LEU A 198 -19.41 21.16 -11.68
C LEU A 198 -20.77 20.54 -11.36
N GLY A 199 -21.82 21.36 -11.23
CA GLY A 199 -23.20 20.87 -11.08
C GLY A 199 -23.77 20.21 -12.35
N GLU A 200 -23.17 20.44 -13.53
CA GLU A 200 -23.54 19.73 -14.76
C GLU A 200 -22.86 18.35 -14.82
N ILE A 201 -21.65 18.24 -14.27
CA ILE A 201 -20.88 16.98 -14.17
C ILE A 201 -21.36 16.15 -12.97
N PHE A 202 -21.72 16.80 -11.87
CA PHE A 202 -22.15 16.24 -10.59
C PHE A 202 -23.43 16.97 -10.10
N PRO A 203 -24.61 16.60 -10.61
CA PRO A 203 -25.87 17.29 -10.30
C PRO A 203 -26.25 17.25 -8.81
N GLU A 204 -26.92 18.31 -8.35
CA GLU A 204 -27.54 18.34 -7.02
C GLU A 204 -28.48 17.13 -6.85
N GLY A 205 -28.27 16.37 -5.78
CA GLY A 205 -29.01 15.14 -5.49
C GLY A 205 -28.47 13.85 -6.14
N GLY A 206 -27.40 13.93 -6.95
CA GLY A 206 -26.83 12.77 -7.63
C GLY A 206 -25.32 12.65 -7.43
N GLY A 207 -24.89 11.92 -6.40
CA GLY A 207 -23.52 11.37 -6.34
C GLY A 207 -22.57 12.03 -5.35
N VAL A 208 -23.04 12.93 -4.50
CA VAL A 208 -22.30 13.32 -3.29
C VAL A 208 -22.52 12.23 -2.23
N ASN A 209 -21.59 11.27 -2.21
CA ASN A 209 -21.55 10.23 -1.20
C ASN A 209 -21.11 10.82 0.14
N THR A 210 -21.94 10.65 1.16
CA THR A 210 -21.66 11.00 2.56
C THR A 210 -21.86 9.78 3.44
N LEU A 211 -21.37 9.81 4.68
CA LEU A 211 -21.85 8.86 5.67
C LEU A 211 -23.37 9.00 5.86
N THR A 212 -24.02 7.88 6.14
CA THR A 212 -25.44 7.80 6.48
C THR A 212 -25.65 8.18 7.95
N ASP A 213 -26.85 8.63 8.32
CA ASP A 213 -27.18 8.97 9.71
C ASP A 213 -26.95 7.80 10.67
N ARG A 214 -27.18 6.56 10.21
CA ARG A 214 -26.90 5.36 10.99
C ARG A 214 -25.41 5.21 11.29
N GLU A 215 -24.55 5.44 10.30
CA GLU A 215 -23.10 5.36 10.46
C GLU A 215 -22.58 6.46 11.38
N ILE A 216 -23.06 7.70 11.18
CA ILE A 216 -22.70 8.86 12.02
C ILE A 216 -23.09 8.60 13.48
N THR A 217 -24.33 8.14 13.71
CA THR A 217 -24.84 7.84 15.06
C THR A 217 -24.04 6.72 15.72
N ALA A 218 -23.71 5.67 14.98
CA ALA A 218 -22.99 4.52 15.52
C ALA A 218 -21.51 4.80 15.78
N LEU A 219 -20.88 5.71 15.03
CA LEU A 219 -19.52 6.16 15.30
C LEU A 219 -19.45 7.06 16.54
N GLY A 220 -20.50 7.81 16.84
CA GLY A 220 -20.61 8.64 18.05
C GLY A 220 -19.37 9.53 18.24
N PRO A 221 -18.71 9.50 19.43
CA PRO A 221 -17.56 10.35 19.74
C PRO A 221 -16.38 10.25 18.75
N LEU A 222 -16.20 9.10 18.09
CA LEU A 222 -15.15 8.93 17.09
C LEU A 222 -15.38 9.79 15.84
N TYR A 223 -16.61 10.22 15.59
CA TYR A 223 -17.01 10.99 14.42
C TYR A 223 -17.54 12.39 14.77
N GLU A 224 -17.49 12.78 16.04
CA GLU A 224 -17.86 14.11 16.54
C GLU A 224 -16.73 15.14 16.35
N ASP A 225 -16.45 16.04 17.28
CA ASP A 225 -15.48 17.13 17.09
C ASP A 225 -14.04 16.58 17.02
N TRP A 226 -13.43 16.65 15.83
CA TRP A 226 -12.06 16.20 15.57
C TRP A 226 -11.02 17.29 15.84
N ASP A 227 -11.45 18.52 16.09
CA ASP A 227 -10.58 19.62 16.48
C ASP A 227 -10.36 19.64 18.01
N ASP A 228 -11.18 18.91 18.76
CA ASP A 228 -11.00 18.68 20.20
C ASP A 228 -10.07 17.48 20.46
N THR A 229 -8.80 17.80 20.70
CA THR A 229 -7.74 16.84 21.05
C THR A 229 -7.79 16.37 22.51
N ALA A 230 -8.62 16.98 23.37
CA ALA A 230 -8.74 16.57 24.77
C ALA A 230 -9.59 15.31 24.95
N ALA A 231 -10.49 15.03 24.00
CA ALA A 231 -11.34 13.83 24.00
C ALA A 231 -10.58 12.54 23.67
N ASP A 232 -9.34 12.62 23.15
CA ASP A 232 -8.54 11.47 22.74
C ASP A 232 -8.00 10.64 23.92
N HIS A 233 -7.95 11.19 25.14
CA HIS A 233 -7.38 10.50 26.31
C HIS A 233 -8.31 9.46 26.97
N ASP A 234 -9.61 9.47 26.66
CA ASP A 234 -10.61 8.61 27.34
C ASP A 234 -11.10 7.43 26.48
N LEU A 235 -10.77 7.43 25.18
CA LEU A 235 -11.19 6.37 24.24
C LEU A 235 -10.19 5.21 24.12
N GLY A 236 -8.99 5.35 24.71
CA GLY A 236 -7.86 4.42 24.56
C GLY A 236 -8.12 3.00 25.07
N ASP A 237 -9.06 2.82 26.01
CA ASP A 237 -9.44 1.51 26.57
C ASP A 237 -10.85 1.05 26.15
N GLU A 238 -11.75 1.94 25.74
CA GLU A 238 -13.16 1.60 25.44
C GLU A 238 -13.37 1.03 24.03
N TRP A 239 -12.50 1.37 23.08
CA TRP A 239 -12.60 0.88 21.71
C TRP A 239 -11.41 -0.01 21.34
N ALA A 240 -11.28 -1.14 22.03
CA ALA A 240 -10.58 -2.29 21.47
C ALA A 240 -11.41 -2.80 20.28
N PRO A 241 -10.84 -3.10 19.10
CA PRO A 241 -11.59 -3.71 18.01
C PRO A 241 -12.21 -5.01 18.54
N GLY A 242 -13.52 -4.99 18.79
CA GLY A 242 -14.26 -6.18 19.14
C GLY A 242 -13.95 -7.23 18.08
N THR A 243 -13.47 -8.39 18.52
CA THR A 243 -13.38 -9.54 17.62
C THR A 243 -14.76 -9.70 17.01
N PRO A 244 -14.94 -9.53 15.68
CA PRO A 244 -16.27 -9.60 15.11
C PRO A 244 -16.88 -10.94 15.49
N ALA A 245 -18.11 -10.90 16.02
CA ALA A 245 -18.85 -12.11 16.35
C ALA A 245 -18.81 -13.05 15.14
N PRO A 246 -18.52 -14.35 15.34
CA PRO A 246 -18.35 -15.27 14.23
C PRO A 246 -19.67 -15.37 13.48
N ALA A 247 -19.72 -14.79 12.29
CA ALA A 247 -20.68 -15.21 11.29
C ALA A 247 -20.39 -16.69 11.04
N GLU A 248 -21.41 -17.52 11.29
CA GLU A 248 -21.42 -18.99 11.23
C GLU A 248 -20.31 -19.55 10.33
N GLU A 249 -19.23 -19.92 11.00
CA GLU A 249 -17.95 -20.25 10.45
C GLU A 249 -18.04 -21.68 9.92
N ALA A 250 -18.17 -21.84 8.60
CA ALA A 250 -17.75 -23.09 7.97
C ALA A 250 -16.27 -23.27 8.32
N ALA A 251 -15.98 -24.15 9.29
CA ALA A 251 -14.71 -24.28 9.99
C ALA A 251 -13.49 -24.07 9.06
N LEU A 252 -12.90 -22.89 9.15
CA LEU A 252 -11.62 -22.61 8.54
C LEU A 252 -10.51 -23.09 9.49
N PRO A 253 -9.41 -23.65 8.95
CA PRO A 253 -8.29 -24.11 9.76
C PRO A 253 -7.67 -22.95 10.56
N PRO A 254 -6.99 -23.24 11.68
CA PRO A 254 -6.51 -22.23 12.61
C PRO A 254 -5.68 -21.13 11.94
N LEU A 255 -5.99 -19.88 12.31
CA LEU A 255 -5.49 -18.63 11.74
C LEU A 255 -3.98 -18.38 11.90
N PHE A 256 -3.25 -19.24 12.61
CA PHE A 256 -1.79 -19.29 12.56
C PHE A 256 -1.34 -20.73 12.75
N SER A 257 -0.83 -21.34 11.68
CA SER A 257 0.28 -22.28 11.86
C SER A 257 1.54 -21.43 11.92
N PRO A 258 2.48 -21.65 12.85
CA PRO A 258 3.79 -20.97 12.80
C PRO A 258 4.32 -21.13 11.38
N ALA A 259 4.72 -20.03 10.75
CA ALA A 259 5.23 -20.05 9.39
C ALA A 259 6.25 -21.20 9.30
N ALA A 260 5.98 -22.18 8.43
CA ALA A 260 6.86 -23.32 8.30
C ALA A 260 8.27 -22.78 8.05
N ALA A 261 9.20 -23.09 8.95
CA ALA A 261 10.57 -22.57 8.90
C ALA A 261 11.09 -22.73 7.47
N THR A 262 11.53 -21.64 6.84
CA THR A 262 11.98 -21.73 5.44
C THR A 262 13.17 -22.67 5.36
N VAL A 263 13.45 -23.25 4.20
CA VAL A 263 14.63 -24.12 4.03
C VAL A 263 15.92 -23.38 4.44
N ALA A 264 15.99 -22.06 4.25
CA ALA A 264 17.11 -21.25 4.71
C ALA A 264 17.19 -21.18 6.25
N ASP A 265 16.06 -21.00 6.94
CA ASP A 265 16.01 -20.98 8.40
C ASP A 265 16.31 -22.36 9.00
N GLN A 266 15.84 -23.43 8.35
CA GLN A 266 16.18 -24.82 8.73
C GLN A 266 17.69 -25.09 8.58
N ILE A 267 18.32 -24.62 7.50
CA ILE A 267 19.76 -24.75 7.30
C ILE A 267 20.53 -23.97 8.37
N LEU A 268 20.12 -22.73 8.67
CA LEU A 268 20.80 -21.91 9.69
C LEU A 268 20.64 -22.48 11.10
N ALA A 269 19.48 -23.08 11.40
CA ALA A 269 19.28 -23.80 12.65
C ALA A 269 20.09 -25.10 12.73
N ALA A 270 20.30 -25.79 11.60
CA ALA A 270 21.04 -27.04 11.55
C ALA A 270 22.57 -26.86 11.63
N VAL A 271 23.11 -25.81 11.00
CA VAL A 271 24.57 -25.56 10.91
C VAL A 271 25.09 -24.87 12.17
N THR A 272 25.27 -25.65 13.24
CA THR A 272 25.81 -25.16 14.54
C THR A 272 27.32 -25.36 14.69
N ARG A 273 27.93 -26.14 13.80
CA ARG A 273 29.37 -26.43 13.70
C ARG A 273 29.76 -26.56 12.22
N PRO A 274 31.04 -26.70 11.87
CA PRO A 274 31.42 -27.12 10.52
C PRO A 274 30.74 -28.45 10.16
N MET A 275 29.94 -28.41 9.10
CA MET A 275 29.15 -29.54 8.60
C MET A 275 29.28 -29.64 7.09
N THR A 276 29.35 -30.88 6.61
CA THR A 276 29.35 -31.18 5.18
C THR A 276 27.96 -31.05 4.58
N THR A 277 27.86 -30.81 3.28
CA THR A 277 26.58 -30.81 2.54
C THR A 277 25.77 -32.08 2.78
N LYS A 278 26.45 -33.22 3.01
CA LYS A 278 25.82 -34.51 3.30
C LYS A 278 25.15 -34.51 4.68
N GLU A 279 25.81 -33.97 5.70
CA GLU A 279 25.26 -33.85 7.05
C GLU A 279 24.09 -32.86 7.09
N ILE A 280 24.22 -31.71 6.41
CA ILE A 280 23.15 -30.70 6.33
C ILE A 280 21.90 -31.27 5.64
N ARG A 281 22.08 -32.07 4.58
CA ARG A 281 20.98 -32.76 3.91
C ARG A 281 20.27 -33.78 4.81
N ALA A 282 20.99 -34.40 5.74
CA ALA A 282 20.38 -35.34 6.67
C ALA A 282 19.59 -34.62 7.78
N ALA A 283 19.92 -33.35 8.06
CA ALA A 283 19.31 -32.53 9.11
C ALA A 283 18.15 -31.65 8.62
N VAL A 284 18.01 -31.43 7.31
CA VAL A 284 17.02 -30.51 6.72
C VAL A 284 16.09 -31.27 5.78
N ASP A 285 14.78 -31.13 5.98
CA ASP A 285 13.76 -31.78 5.16
C ASP A 285 13.48 -30.98 3.88
N ALA A 286 14.38 -31.09 2.90
CA ALA A 286 14.25 -30.43 1.60
C ALA A 286 14.93 -31.20 0.47
N LYS A 287 14.50 -30.93 -0.78
CA LYS A 287 15.14 -31.48 -1.97
C LYS A 287 16.58 -30.98 -2.09
N TYR A 288 17.49 -31.86 -2.51
CA TYR A 288 18.93 -31.56 -2.63
C TYR A 288 19.23 -30.29 -3.44
N GLY A 289 18.55 -30.09 -4.58
CA GLY A 289 18.72 -28.89 -5.40
C GLY A 289 18.34 -27.60 -4.66
N THR A 290 17.30 -27.65 -3.83
CA THR A 290 16.87 -26.52 -2.99
C THR A 290 17.90 -26.22 -1.90
N ILE A 291 18.41 -27.25 -1.22
CA ILE A 291 19.46 -27.11 -0.20
C ILE A 291 20.72 -26.49 -0.81
N ARG A 292 21.15 -26.96 -1.99
CA ARG A 292 22.32 -26.42 -2.69
C ARG A 292 22.16 -24.94 -3.05
N ASN A 293 21.02 -24.55 -3.61
CA ASN A 293 20.74 -23.16 -3.97
C ASN A 293 20.69 -22.26 -2.72
N CYS A 294 20.09 -22.74 -1.64
CA CYS A 294 20.04 -22.03 -0.36
C CYS A 294 21.43 -21.87 0.27
N LEU A 295 22.29 -22.90 0.24
CA LEU A 295 23.66 -22.81 0.75
C LEU A 295 24.49 -21.78 -0.01
N SER A 296 24.45 -21.80 -1.35
CA SER A 296 25.12 -20.79 -2.16
C SER A 296 24.62 -19.37 -1.87
N LYS A 297 23.31 -19.20 -1.69
CA LYS A 297 22.72 -17.91 -1.35
C LYS A 297 23.13 -17.44 0.05
N LEU A 298 23.07 -18.31 1.07
CA LEU A 298 23.43 -17.97 2.45
C LEU A 298 24.91 -17.59 2.60
N VAL A 299 25.80 -18.22 1.83
CA VAL A 299 27.22 -17.82 1.78
C VAL A 299 27.40 -16.46 1.11
N ASN A 300 26.74 -16.21 -0.02
CA ASN A 300 26.79 -14.92 -0.71
C ASN A 300 26.21 -13.77 0.15
N ASP A 301 25.16 -14.07 0.92
CA ASP A 301 24.52 -13.13 1.84
C ASP A 301 25.31 -12.96 3.16
N GLY A 302 26.46 -13.64 3.31
CA GLY A 302 27.31 -13.55 4.50
C GLY A 302 26.71 -14.18 5.76
N ARG A 303 25.67 -15.02 5.62
CA ARG A 303 24.95 -15.68 6.72
C ARG A 303 25.49 -17.08 7.06
N LEU A 304 26.37 -17.62 6.23
CA LEU A 304 27.16 -18.83 6.47
C LEU A 304 28.57 -18.64 5.92
N LEU A 305 29.53 -19.35 6.50
CA LEU A 305 30.90 -19.43 6.00
C LEU A 305 31.08 -20.74 5.23
N GLN A 306 31.67 -20.67 4.04
CA GLN A 306 32.15 -21.85 3.34
C GLN A 306 33.61 -22.08 3.73
N VAL A 307 33.84 -23.07 4.60
CA VAL A 307 35.18 -23.38 5.13
C VAL A 307 35.99 -24.29 4.21
N ASP A 308 35.32 -25.13 3.42
CA ASP A 308 35.94 -25.98 2.39
C ASP A 308 34.92 -26.32 1.28
N HIS A 309 35.35 -26.98 0.20
CA HIS A 309 34.50 -27.41 -0.90
C HIS A 309 33.43 -28.41 -0.41
N GLY A 310 32.21 -27.90 -0.15
CA GLY A 310 31.10 -28.68 0.37
C GLY A 310 31.05 -28.78 1.90
N ALA A 311 31.77 -27.91 2.61
CA ALA A 311 31.70 -27.76 4.06
C ALA A 311 31.32 -26.32 4.45
N TYR A 312 30.38 -26.19 5.38
CA TYR A 312 29.79 -24.91 5.79
C TYR A 312 29.79 -24.79 7.32
N ALA A 313 30.01 -23.59 7.82
CA ALA A 313 30.07 -23.26 9.25
C ALA A 313 29.26 -21.98 9.56
N PRO A 314 28.82 -21.79 10.82
CA PRO A 314 28.16 -20.55 11.23
C PRO A 314 29.10 -19.35 11.14
N VAL A 315 28.53 -18.15 10.96
CA VAL A 315 29.29 -16.89 10.93
C VAL A 315 29.95 -16.66 12.28
N GLY A 316 31.27 -16.41 12.27
CA GLY A 316 32.07 -16.25 13.49
C GLY A 316 32.71 -17.54 14.00
N TRP A 317 32.63 -18.65 13.26
CA TRP A 317 33.42 -19.84 13.57
C TRP A 317 34.92 -19.59 13.39
N THR A 318 35.70 -19.87 14.44
CA THR A 318 37.17 -19.90 14.45
C THR A 318 37.62 -21.30 14.87
N GLU A 319 38.67 -21.84 14.22
CA GLU A 319 39.26 -23.15 14.55
C GLU A 319 39.68 -23.29 16.02
#